data_AF-A0A161Y5R5-F1
#
_entry.id   AF-A0A161Y5R5-F1
#
_cell.length_a   1.000
_cell.length_b   1.000
_cell.length_c   1.000
_cell.angle_alpha   90.00
_cell.angle_beta   90.00
_cell.angle_gamma   90.00
#
_symmetry.space_group_name_H-M   'P 1'
#
loop_
_entity.id
_entity.type
_entity.pdbx_description
1 polymer ?
#
loop_
_entity_poly.entity_id
_entity_poly.type
_entity_poly.pdbx_seq_one_letter_code
_entity_poly.pdbx_strand_id
1 'polypeptide(L)'
;MTNLPFKIRGEEIESLYFKRWEIEKKYHTLKNKMKFESITGKATLYVYQDFWAQIVVYNMIQDVLHASNEEITKDSKSQKYKYPIRINENIAIGLFKEKFIKILIEPNNKVRKKKLIQLQEAMERYVVPLRKLKSQDRKHNLTNKYKNNQKSSF
;
A
#
# COMPACT_ATOMS: atom_id res chain seq x y z
N MET A 1 13.29 -14.43 23.99
CA MET A 1 12.33 -15.49 24.37
C MET A 1 10.96 -15.09 23.87
N THR A 2 10.27 -15.96 23.15
CA THR A 2 8.86 -15.76 22.75
C THR A 2 7.95 -16.39 23.79
N ASN A 3 6.84 -15.74 24.14
CA ASN A 3 5.86 -16.22 25.12
C ASN A 3 4.91 -17.28 24.52
N LEU A 4 5.42 -18.11 23.62
CA LEU A 4 4.61 -19.10 22.89
C LEU A 4 4.44 -20.38 23.71
N PRO A 5 3.28 -21.05 23.63
CA PRO A 5 3.07 -22.32 24.30
C PRO A 5 4.03 -23.40 23.75
N PHE A 6 4.39 -24.36 24.61
CA PHE A 6 5.37 -25.42 24.29
C PHE A 6 4.91 -26.39 23.18
N LYS A 7 3.62 -26.34 22.81
CA LYS A 7 3.01 -27.15 21.75
C LYS A 7 2.28 -26.21 20.78
N ILE A 8 2.78 -26.09 19.57
CA ILE A 8 2.23 -25.23 18.51
C ILE A 8 1.79 -26.11 17.36
N ARG A 9 0.60 -25.87 16.81
CA ARG A 9 0.14 -26.59 15.61
C ARG A 9 0.84 -26.03 14.36
N GLY A 10 1.13 -26.88 13.37
CA GLY A 10 1.77 -26.44 12.12
C GLY A 10 1.03 -25.30 11.41
N GLU A 11 -0.30 -25.33 11.45
CA GLU A 11 -1.18 -24.28 10.89
C GLU A 11 -0.98 -22.91 11.56
N GLU A 12 -0.72 -22.88 12.87
CA GLU A 12 -0.48 -21.63 13.60
C GLU A 12 0.85 -21.00 13.18
N ILE A 13 1.89 -21.83 12.97
CA ILE A 13 3.19 -21.41 12.45
C ILE A 13 3.06 -20.87 11.03
N GLU A 14 2.29 -21.55 10.18
CA GLU A 14 2.01 -21.11 8.82
C GLU A 14 1.29 -19.74 8.82
N SER A 15 0.26 -19.58 9.65
CA SER A 15 -0.47 -18.32 9.77
C SER A 15 0.44 -17.17 10.26
N LEU A 16 1.35 -17.46 11.20
CA LEU A 16 2.31 -16.49 11.72
C LEU A 16 3.33 -16.10 10.65
N TYR A 17 3.78 -17.07 9.84
CA TYR A 17 4.65 -16.82 8.71
C TYR A 17 3.99 -15.90 7.67
N PHE A 18 2.71 -16.11 7.38
CA PHE A 18 1.97 -15.21 6.50
C PHE A 18 1.88 -13.79 7.04
N LYS A 19 1.66 -13.61 8.35
CA LYS A 19 1.71 -12.28 8.99
C LYS A 19 3.09 -11.62 8.87
N ARG A 20 4.17 -12.39 9.04
CA ARG A 20 5.54 -11.89 8.82
C ARG A 20 5.75 -11.45 7.36
N TRP A 21 5.27 -12.24 6.41
CA TRP A 21 5.37 -11.92 4.98
C TRP A 21 4.59 -10.63 4.61
N GLU A 22 3.53 -10.30 5.34
CA GLU A 22 2.85 -9.02 5.16
C GLU A 22 3.77 -7.83 5.43
N ILE A 23 4.66 -7.92 6.42
CA ILE A 23 5.66 -6.90 6.71
C ILE A 23 6.61 -6.72 5.52
N GLU A 24 7.08 -7.81 4.90
CA GLU A 24 7.95 -7.74 3.71
C GLU A 24 7.25 -7.06 2.53
N LYS A 25 5.96 -7.35 2.31
CA LYS A 25 5.15 -6.64 1.30
C LYS A 25 5.08 -5.14 1.58
N LYS A 26 4.98 -4.73 2.85
CA LYS A 26 4.94 -3.32 3.26
C LYS A 26 6.30 -2.64 3.05
N TYR A 27 7.41 -3.30 3.35
CA TYR A 27 8.75 -2.81 3.01
C TYR A 27 8.94 -2.62 1.50
N HIS A 28 8.47 -3.57 0.69
CA HIS A 28 8.47 -3.41 -0.76
C HIS A 28 7.66 -2.18 -1.20
N THR A 29 6.49 -1.95 -0.61
CA THR A 29 5.71 -0.73 -0.86
C THR A 29 6.48 0.54 -0.49
N LEU A 30 7.10 0.59 0.70
CA LEU A 30 7.89 1.74 1.13
C LEU A 30 9.05 2.02 0.17
N LYS A 31 9.88 1.01 -0.10
CA LYS A 31 11.05 1.18 -0.97
C LYS A 31 10.68 1.52 -2.41
N ASN A 32 9.78 0.75 -3.02
CA ASN A 32 9.56 0.82 -4.47
C ASN A 32 8.43 1.77 -4.86
N LYS A 33 7.36 1.88 -4.06
CA LYS A 33 6.20 2.74 -4.40
C LYS A 33 6.32 4.11 -3.76
N MET A 34 6.68 4.17 -2.48
CA MET A 34 6.91 5.45 -1.79
C MET A 34 8.24 6.08 -2.17
N LYS A 35 9.19 5.30 -2.72
CA LYS A 35 10.56 5.71 -3.05
C LYS A 35 11.31 6.19 -1.81
N PHE A 36 11.27 5.37 -0.77
CA PHE A 36 11.82 5.70 0.55
C PHE A 36 13.29 6.10 0.58
N GLU A 37 14.06 5.56 -0.36
CA GLU A 37 15.50 5.80 -0.47
C GLU A 37 15.82 7.08 -1.27
N SER A 38 14.81 7.73 -1.86
CA SER A 38 14.95 9.02 -2.55
C SER A 38 14.94 10.17 -1.55
N ILE A 39 16.11 10.44 -0.97
CA ILE A 39 16.33 11.50 0.02
C ILE A 39 16.73 12.80 -0.68
N THR A 40 16.24 13.92 -0.18
CA THR A 40 16.43 15.26 -0.78
C THR A 40 17.73 15.96 -0.34
N GLY A 41 18.29 15.60 0.81
CA GLY A 41 19.47 16.26 1.40
C GLY A 41 20.61 15.30 1.78
N LYS A 42 21.83 15.85 1.88
CA LYS A 42 23.04 15.10 2.28
C LYS A 42 23.28 15.08 3.79
N ALA A 43 22.76 16.09 4.51
CA ALA A 43 22.92 16.18 5.96
C ALA A 43 22.01 15.17 6.67
N THR A 44 22.49 14.58 7.76
CA THR A 44 21.76 13.58 8.55
C THR A 44 20.39 14.09 9.01
N LEU A 45 20.26 15.39 9.31
CA LEU A 45 18.99 16.00 9.69
C LEU A 45 17.93 15.87 8.58
N TYR A 46 18.30 16.13 7.32
CA TYR A 46 17.39 16.02 6.18
C TYR A 46 16.99 14.57 5.93
N VAL A 47 17.92 13.63 6.11
CA VAL A 47 17.62 12.18 6.03
C VAL A 47 16.52 11.81 7.03
N TYR A 48 16.65 12.24 8.28
CA TYR A 48 15.64 11.95 9.29
C TYR A 48 14.31 12.65 9.01
N GLN A 49 14.32 13.91 8.56
CA GLN A 49 13.10 14.63 8.23
C GLN A 49 12.32 13.96 7.10
N ASP A 50 13.01 13.59 6.01
CA ASP A 50 12.39 12.88 4.89
C ASP A 50 11.86 11.51 5.31
N PHE A 51 12.63 10.78 6.13
CA PHE A 51 12.21 9.51 6.70
C PHE A 51 10.88 9.67 7.47
N TRP A 52 10.83 10.59 8.43
CA TRP A 52 9.64 10.77 9.28
C TRP A 52 8.44 11.27 8.48
N ALA A 53 8.63 12.22 7.58
CA ALA A 53 7.57 12.72 6.71
C ALA A 53 6.95 11.60 5.87
N GLN A 54 7.78 10.74 5.28
CA GLN A 54 7.30 9.63 4.47
C GLN A 54 6.57 8.56 5.29
N ILE A 55 7.04 8.24 6.50
CA ILE A 55 6.36 7.29 7.39
C ILE A 55 5.00 7.83 7.84
N VAL A 56 4.89 9.11 8.20
CA VAL A 56 3.61 9.70 8.59
C VAL A 56 2.62 9.68 7.43
N VAL A 57 3.04 10.10 6.23
CA VAL A 57 2.20 10.05 5.02
C VAL A 57 1.79 8.61 4.72
N TYR A 58 2.71 7.66 4.85
CA TYR A 58 2.41 6.25 4.66
C TYR A 58 1.33 5.75 5.62
N ASN A 59 1.47 6.05 6.92
CA ASN A 59 0.50 5.65 7.93
C ASN A 59 -0.90 6.22 7.66
N MET A 60 -0.99 7.50 7.29
CA MET A 60 -2.27 8.13 6.91
C MET A 60 -2.93 7.44 5.71
N ILE A 61 -2.13 7.11 4.68
CA ILE A 61 -2.66 6.40 3.51
C ILE A 61 -3.13 5.00 3.90
N GLN A 62 -2.37 4.27 4.72
CA GLN A 62 -2.75 2.93 5.15
C GLN A 62 -4.03 2.95 6.01
N ASP A 63 -4.19 3.96 6.86
CA ASP A 63 -5.39 4.14 7.69
C ASP A 63 -6.64 4.33 6.82
N VAL A 64 -6.59 5.26 5.86
CA VAL A 64 -7.69 5.48 4.91
C VAL A 64 -7.97 4.22 4.09
N LEU A 65 -6.93 3.55 3.58
CA LEU A 65 -7.10 2.31 2.84
C LEU A 65 -7.70 1.19 3.70
N HIS A 66 -7.33 1.10 4.98
CA HIS A 66 -7.87 0.09 5.88
C HIS A 66 -9.36 0.31 6.11
N ALA A 67 -9.75 1.54 6.49
CA ALA A 67 -11.14 1.92 6.69
C ALA A 67 -11.99 1.65 5.44
N SER A 68 -11.58 2.16 4.28
CA SER A 68 -12.35 1.99 3.04
C SER A 68 -12.38 0.52 2.57
N ASN A 69 -11.31 -0.26 2.75
CA ASN A 69 -11.35 -1.69 2.40
C ASN A 69 -12.28 -2.48 3.33
N GLU A 70 -12.33 -2.16 4.62
CA GLU A 70 -13.31 -2.76 5.53
C GLU A 70 -14.75 -2.47 5.09
N GLU A 71 -15.04 -1.23 4.72
CA GLU A 71 -16.36 -0.85 4.19
C GLU A 71 -16.70 -1.63 2.92
N ILE A 72 -15.77 -1.69 1.95
CA ILE A 72 -15.95 -2.46 0.70
C ILE A 72 -16.23 -3.94 0.98
N THR A 73 -15.58 -4.55 1.97
CA THR A 73 -15.83 -5.95 2.31
C THR A 73 -17.21 -6.21 2.91
N LYS A 74 -17.78 -5.22 3.60
CA LYS A 74 -19.14 -5.28 4.17
C LYS A 74 -20.21 -4.96 3.12
N ASP A 75 -19.84 -4.22 2.08
CA ASP A 75 -20.77 -3.69 1.08
C ASP A 75 -21.27 -4.79 0.13
N SER A 76 -22.59 -4.92 -0.04
CA SER A 76 -23.22 -5.98 -0.86
C SER A 76 -22.83 -5.91 -2.33
N LYS A 77 -22.42 -4.72 -2.81
CA LYS A 77 -21.92 -4.50 -4.18
C LYS A 77 -20.62 -5.28 -4.46
N SER A 78 -19.82 -5.59 -3.43
CA SER A 78 -18.61 -6.39 -3.58
C SER A 78 -18.91 -7.83 -4.03
N GLN A 79 -20.08 -8.38 -3.69
CA GLN A 79 -20.53 -9.72 -4.10
C GLN A 79 -20.78 -9.83 -5.62
N LYS A 80 -20.90 -8.70 -6.33
CA LYS A 80 -21.00 -8.69 -7.80
C LYS A 80 -19.70 -9.17 -8.47
N TYR A 81 -18.55 -9.03 -7.80
CA TYR A 81 -17.27 -9.41 -8.35
C TYR A 81 -16.91 -10.86 -8.02
N LYS A 82 -16.33 -11.56 -9.00
CA LYS A 82 -15.86 -12.96 -8.84
C LYS A 82 -14.80 -13.12 -7.75
N TYR A 83 -14.06 -12.07 -7.44
CA TYR A 83 -13.01 -12.07 -6.42
C TYR A 83 -13.23 -10.92 -5.44
N PRO A 84 -12.77 -11.07 -4.18
CA PRO A 84 -12.71 -9.94 -3.24
C PRO A 84 -11.96 -8.78 -3.87
N ILE A 85 -12.43 -7.58 -3.62
CA ILE A 85 -11.86 -6.36 -4.19
C ILE A 85 -11.19 -5.53 -3.11
N ARG A 86 -10.17 -4.77 -3.49
CA ARG A 86 -9.51 -3.79 -2.64
C ARG A 86 -9.14 -2.54 -3.42
N ILE A 87 -8.91 -1.44 -2.73
CA ILE A 87 -8.42 -0.21 -3.35
C ILE A 87 -7.00 -0.40 -3.90
N ASN A 88 -6.73 0.23 -5.04
CA ASN A 88 -5.41 0.27 -5.64
C ASN A 88 -4.47 1.18 -4.84
N GLU A 89 -3.66 0.56 -3.99
CA GLU A 89 -2.66 1.24 -3.17
C GLU A 89 -1.72 2.16 -3.98
N ASN A 90 -1.33 1.78 -5.20
CA ASN A 90 -0.40 2.58 -6.00
C ASN A 90 -1.04 3.90 -6.45
N ILE A 91 -2.28 3.83 -6.92
CA ILE A 91 -3.03 5.02 -7.36
C ILE A 91 -3.37 5.88 -6.16
N ALA A 92 -3.76 5.27 -5.03
CA ALA A 92 -4.02 5.98 -3.78
C ALA A 92 -2.80 6.76 -3.30
N ILE A 93 -1.60 6.14 -3.30
CA ILE A 93 -0.35 6.83 -2.95
C ILE A 93 -0.09 8.03 -3.88
N GLY A 94 -0.26 7.85 -5.20
CA GLY A 94 -0.07 8.92 -6.18
C GLY A 94 -1.02 10.11 -5.95
N LEU A 95 -2.32 9.83 -5.84
CA LEU A 95 -3.36 10.84 -5.58
C LEU A 95 -3.13 11.57 -4.26
N PHE A 96 -2.77 10.83 -3.21
CA PHE A 96 -2.51 11.39 -1.89
C PHE A 96 -1.32 12.34 -1.94
N LYS A 97 -0.17 11.91 -2.48
CA LYS A 97 1.02 12.76 -2.60
C LYS A 97 0.75 14.04 -3.39
N GLU A 98 -0.04 13.97 -4.46
CA GLU A 98 -0.33 15.13 -5.32
C GLU A 98 -1.25 16.16 -4.63
N LYS A 99 -2.27 15.69 -3.89
CA LYS A 99 -3.31 16.56 -3.34
C LYS A 99 -3.06 16.95 -1.88
N PHE A 100 -2.36 16.13 -1.10
CA PHE A 100 -2.24 16.32 0.34
C PHE A 100 -1.57 17.65 0.71
N ILE A 101 -0.49 18.04 0.03
CA ILE A 101 0.16 19.34 0.28
C ILE A 101 -0.79 20.50 -0.01
N LYS A 102 -1.53 20.43 -1.12
CA LYS A 102 -2.53 21.44 -1.50
C LYS A 102 -3.68 21.54 -0.48
N ILE A 103 -4.03 20.43 0.16
CA ILE A 103 -5.02 20.37 1.24
C ILE A 103 -4.45 20.96 2.52
N LEU A 104 -3.20 20.65 2.85
CA LEU A 104 -2.55 21.08 4.10
C LEU A 104 -2.36 22.60 4.13
N ILE A 105 -2.02 23.21 2.99
CA ILE A 105 -1.84 24.66 2.84
C ILE A 105 -3.17 25.42 2.79
N GLU A 106 -4.31 24.75 2.54
CA GLU A 106 -5.63 25.41 2.45
C GLU A 106 -5.97 26.11 3.77
N PRO A 107 -6.15 27.43 3.82
CA PRO A 107 -6.36 28.15 5.09
C PRO A 107 -7.75 27.89 5.67
N ASN A 108 -8.77 27.67 4.83
CA ASN A 108 -10.13 27.49 5.29
C ASN A 108 -10.40 26.03 5.70
N ASN A 109 -10.66 25.81 6.99
CA ASN A 109 -10.96 24.48 7.54
C ASN A 109 -12.14 23.76 6.88
N LYS A 110 -13.19 24.47 6.46
CA LYS A 110 -14.35 23.85 5.79
C LYS A 110 -13.97 23.34 4.40
N VAL A 111 -13.20 24.14 3.65
CA VAL A 111 -12.70 23.77 2.32
C VAL A 111 -11.70 22.62 2.44
N ARG A 112 -10.81 22.67 3.44
CA ARG A 112 -9.86 21.59 3.74
C ARG A 112 -10.55 20.26 3.98
N LYS A 113 -11.57 20.24 4.86
CA LYS A 113 -12.38 19.04 5.14
C LYS A 113 -13.05 18.52 3.87
N LYS A 114 -13.65 19.40 3.06
CA LYS A 114 -14.28 19.01 1.79
C LYS A 114 -13.28 18.37 0.82
N LYS A 115 -12.07 18.95 0.68
CA LYS A 115 -11.01 18.40 -0.18
C LYS A 115 -10.48 17.04 0.32
N LEU A 116 -10.43 16.82 1.64
CA LEU A 116 -10.07 15.51 2.21
C LEU A 116 -11.10 14.44 1.84
N ILE A 117 -12.40 14.74 2.00
CA ILE A 117 -13.48 13.82 1.62
C ILE A 117 -13.40 13.50 0.12
N GLN A 118 -13.22 14.51 -0.73
CA GLN A 118 -13.06 14.31 -2.18
C GLN A 118 -11.82 13.48 -2.54
N LEU A 119 -10.73 13.59 -1.77
CA LEU A 119 -9.54 12.77 -1.95
C LEU A 119 -9.84 11.31 -1.60
N GLN A 120 -10.53 11.06 -0.48
CA GLN A 120 -10.97 9.73 -0.08
C GLN A 120 -11.86 9.08 -1.15
N GLU A 121 -12.91 9.76 -1.59
CA GLU A 121 -13.81 9.29 -2.66
C GLU A 121 -13.05 9.04 -3.98
N ALA A 122 -12.03 9.85 -4.27
CA ALA A 122 -11.18 9.63 -5.45
C ALA A 122 -10.35 8.35 -5.34
N MET A 123 -9.83 8.01 -4.16
CA MET A 123 -9.09 6.78 -3.94
C MET A 123 -10.00 5.54 -4.03
N GLU A 124 -11.18 5.61 -3.42
CA GLU A 124 -12.18 4.52 -3.39
C GLU A 124 -12.69 4.10 -4.76
N ARG A 125 -12.70 5.02 -5.74
CA ARG A 125 -13.07 4.70 -7.13
C ARG A 125 -12.12 3.71 -7.80
N TYR A 126 -10.84 3.68 -7.40
CA TYR A 126 -9.84 2.84 -8.05
C TYR A 126 -9.69 1.51 -7.33
N VAL A 127 -10.46 0.52 -7.76
CA VAL A 127 -10.53 -0.80 -7.14
C VAL A 127 -9.86 -1.87 -8.00
N VAL A 128 -9.22 -2.86 -7.37
CA VAL A 128 -8.52 -3.99 -8.00
C VAL A 128 -8.92 -5.30 -7.32
N PRO A 129 -9.16 -6.39 -8.10
CA PRO A 129 -9.48 -7.69 -7.54
C PRO A 129 -8.26 -8.39 -6.90
N LEU A 130 -8.48 -9.02 -5.74
CA LEU A 130 -7.57 -9.93 -5.05
C LEU A 130 -7.70 -11.34 -5.64
N ARG A 131 -6.95 -11.62 -6.71
CA ARG A 131 -6.97 -12.93 -7.39
C ARG A 131 -6.28 -13.98 -6.52
N LYS A 132 -7.02 -15.05 -6.16
CA LYS A 132 -6.47 -16.27 -5.53
C LYS A 132 -6.15 -17.34 -6.59
N LEU A 133 -5.46 -16.97 -7.66
CA LEU A 133 -5.08 -17.94 -8.69
C LEU A 133 -3.83 -18.69 -8.24
N LYS A 134 -3.83 -20.02 -8.42
CA LYS A 134 -2.59 -20.80 -8.31
C LYS A 134 -1.57 -20.22 -9.28
N SER A 135 -0.36 -19.98 -8.79
CA SER A 135 0.79 -19.67 -9.64
C SER A 135 0.93 -20.80 -10.65
N GLN A 136 0.67 -20.52 -11.93
CA GLN A 136 1.04 -21.46 -12.99
C GLN A 136 2.56 -21.46 -13.12
N ASP A 137 3.12 -22.63 -13.43
CA ASP A 137 4.54 -22.74 -13.74
C ASP A 137 4.86 -21.82 -14.91
N ARG A 138 5.71 -20.82 -14.63
CA ARG A 138 6.16 -19.90 -15.67
C ARG A 138 7.18 -20.65 -16.51
N LYS A 139 6.90 -20.84 -17.80
CA LYS A 139 7.92 -21.27 -18.77
C LYS A 139 9.01 -20.22 -18.82
N HIS A 140 10.15 -20.50 -18.18
CA HIS A 140 11.28 -19.58 -18.11
C HIS A 140 12.09 -19.66 -19.41
N ASN A 141 11.81 -18.77 -20.35
CA ASN A 141 12.65 -18.61 -21.53
C ASN A 141 13.93 -17.87 -21.12
N LEU A 142 15.05 -18.58 -21.07
CA LEU A 142 16.39 -18.06 -20.76
C LEU A 142 16.90 -16.99 -21.75
N THR A 143 16.24 -16.88 -22.91
CA THR A 143 16.68 -16.04 -24.04
C THR A 143 16.49 -14.54 -23.83
N ASN A 144 15.82 -14.10 -22.76
CA ASN A 144 15.58 -12.68 -22.52
C ASN A 144 16.28 -12.18 -21.25
N LYS A 145 17.51 -11.64 -21.42
CA LYS A 145 18.32 -11.04 -20.35
C LYS A 145 17.60 -9.87 -19.65
N TYR A 146 16.69 -9.18 -20.35
CA TYR A 146 15.94 -8.03 -19.83
C TYR A 146 14.42 -8.24 -19.98
N LYS A 147 13.75 -8.61 -18.89
CA LYS A 147 12.29 -8.83 -18.89
C LYS A 147 11.55 -7.50 -19.08
N ASN A 148 10.52 -7.47 -19.93
CA ASN A 148 9.72 -6.25 -20.20
C ASN A 148 9.06 -5.66 -18.94
N ASN A 149 8.82 -6.46 -17.89
CA ASN A 149 8.27 -6.01 -16.61
C ASN A 149 9.32 -5.42 -15.64
N GLN A 150 10.60 -5.42 -16.03
CA GLN A 150 11.71 -4.76 -15.33
C GLN A 150 12.21 -3.53 -16.11
N LYS A 151 11.57 -3.18 -17.24
CA LYS A 151 11.87 -1.94 -17.94
C LYS A 151 11.37 -0.77 -17.10
N SER A 152 12.27 0.16 -16.80
CA SER A 152 11.92 1.47 -16.24
C SER A 152 10.86 2.10 -17.15
N SER A 153 9.73 2.53 -16.57
CA SER A 153 8.71 3.29 -17.29
C SER A 153 9.09 4.78 -17.32
N PHE A 154 10.36 5.07 -17.57
CA PHE A 154 10.96 6.38 -17.80
C PHE A 154 12.29 6.13 -18.50
#